data_AF-A0A7X2SE05-F1
#
_entry.id   AF-A0A7X2SE05-F1
#
_cell.length_a   1.000
_cell.length_b   1.000
_cell.length_c   1.000
_cell.angle_alpha   90.00
_cell.angle_beta   90.00
_cell.angle_gamma   90.00
#
_symmetry.space_group_name_H-M   'P 1'
#
loop_
_entity.id
_entity.type
_entity.pdbx_description
1 polymer ?
#
loop_
_entity_poly.entity_id
_entity_poly.type
_entity_poly.pdbx_seq_one_letter_code
_entity_poly.pdbx_strand_id
1 'polypeptide(L)'
;MTGKFFAVGRSQFIQACHLGMNPAVAFLVMARGTLADNSTTSWSALAIYKYSGVARPRAKKAIKLLTDEGLVEVISENSKPKYKLAKPENIGDLIWLPNTLVDGAGREIPPIMKLREYGSLEILEKFILLYHEQDLEADGGIPRTIARRDFRREWIGEIGPFNLFGFVPKRWKASSVGIFSECKGRGDENGCEGAWIILEPLMKMGLLEESLYVSESSEQESELIYPVIQETKDAIEKLWEWAEQVNRYDFLDKRKEFEHFGIALQHIPNACLTGCLRLRYRPHTSKTSKWWASEQTKIQAMVGLIRNSCHVASGFQRAHQG
;
A
#
# COMPACT_ATOMS: atom_id res chain seq x y z
N MET A 1 -25.01 -0.80 4.97
CA MET A 1 -24.08 -0.07 4.09
C MET A 1 -23.30 -1.09 3.28
N THR A 2 -23.38 -1.05 1.95
CA THR A 2 -22.48 -1.82 1.06
C THR A 2 -21.10 -1.18 1.10
N GLY A 3 -20.08 -1.95 1.49
CA GLY A 3 -18.70 -1.47 1.53
C GLY A 3 -18.16 -1.13 0.13
N LYS A 4 -17.16 -0.25 0.04
CA LYS A 4 -16.41 0.01 -1.21
C LYS A 4 -15.32 -1.06 -1.46
N PHE A 5 -15.66 -2.32 -1.23
CA PHE A 5 -14.77 -3.46 -1.35
C PHE A 5 -15.56 -4.73 -1.69
N PHE A 6 -14.84 -5.77 -2.12
CA PHE A 6 -15.33 -7.13 -2.29
C PHE A 6 -14.29 -8.12 -1.71
N ALA A 7 -14.62 -9.40 -1.64
CA ALA A 7 -13.72 -10.43 -1.16
C ALA A 7 -13.61 -11.62 -2.12
N VAL A 8 -12.43 -12.23 -2.15
CA VAL A 8 -12.20 -13.54 -2.76
C VAL A 8 -11.50 -14.46 -1.77
N GLY A 9 -11.69 -15.77 -1.88
CA GLY A 9 -10.87 -16.72 -1.14
C GLY A 9 -9.48 -16.85 -1.74
N ARG A 10 -8.44 -16.92 -0.90
CA ARG A 10 -7.04 -17.02 -1.33
C ARG A 10 -6.81 -18.27 -2.19
N SER A 11 -7.22 -19.44 -1.71
CA SER A 11 -7.04 -20.70 -2.44
C SER A 11 -7.87 -20.76 -3.73
N GLN A 12 -9.12 -20.28 -3.68
CA GLN A 12 -9.99 -20.21 -4.86
C GLN A 12 -9.41 -19.30 -5.94
N PHE A 13 -8.82 -18.17 -5.56
CA PHE A 13 -8.18 -17.27 -6.51
C PHE A 13 -6.91 -17.88 -7.12
N ILE A 14 -6.06 -18.54 -6.32
CA ILE A 14 -4.88 -19.27 -6.83
C ILE A 14 -5.31 -20.37 -7.81
N GLN A 15 -6.37 -21.11 -7.50
CA GLN A 15 -6.92 -22.12 -8.41
C GLN A 15 -7.45 -21.48 -9.71
N ALA A 16 -8.10 -20.31 -9.63
CA ALA A 16 -8.50 -19.56 -10.82
C ALA A 16 -7.29 -19.12 -11.67
N CYS A 17 -6.15 -18.79 -11.04
CA CYS A 17 -4.90 -18.52 -11.74
C CYS A 17 -4.38 -19.75 -12.48
N HIS A 18 -4.42 -20.95 -11.90
CA HIS A 18 -4.02 -22.18 -12.58
C HIS A 18 -4.81 -22.47 -13.87
N LEU A 19 -6.04 -21.97 -13.99
CA LEU A 19 -6.85 -22.06 -15.21
C LEU A 19 -6.46 -21.04 -16.29
N GLY A 20 -5.62 -20.06 -15.96
CA GLY A 20 -5.08 -19.06 -16.85
C GLY A 20 -5.62 -17.64 -16.63
N MET A 21 -5.10 -16.70 -17.42
CA MET A 21 -5.38 -15.26 -17.28
C MET A 21 -6.88 -14.92 -17.37
N ASN A 22 -7.60 -15.46 -18.35
CA ASN A 22 -9.01 -15.12 -18.53
C ASN A 22 -9.91 -15.63 -17.38
N PRO A 23 -9.77 -16.89 -16.90
CA PRO A 23 -10.42 -17.35 -15.68
C PRO A 23 -10.10 -16.52 -14.44
N ALA A 24 -8.82 -16.22 -14.17
CA ALA A 24 -8.42 -15.40 -13.02
C ALA A 24 -9.09 -14.02 -13.03
N VAL A 25 -9.04 -13.33 -14.19
CA VAL A 25 -9.68 -12.03 -14.37
C VAL A 25 -11.20 -12.12 -14.27
N ALA A 26 -11.81 -13.15 -14.89
CA ALA A 26 -13.25 -13.38 -14.81
C ALA A 26 -13.71 -13.57 -13.37
N PHE A 27 -12.98 -14.37 -12.58
CA PHE A 27 -13.27 -14.63 -11.17
C PHE A 27 -13.26 -13.33 -10.35
N LEU A 28 -12.25 -12.48 -10.51
CA LEU A 28 -12.17 -11.18 -9.82
C LEU A 28 -13.28 -10.22 -10.23
N VAL A 29 -13.60 -10.14 -11.53
CA VAL A 29 -14.70 -9.28 -12.00
C VAL A 29 -16.05 -9.77 -11.46
N MET A 30 -16.30 -11.08 -11.50
CA MET A 30 -17.52 -11.66 -10.92
C MET A 30 -17.59 -11.43 -9.42
N ALA A 31 -16.48 -11.58 -8.69
CA ALA A 31 -16.40 -11.33 -7.26
C ALA A 31 -16.73 -9.87 -6.90
N ARG A 32 -16.24 -8.89 -7.66
CA ARG A 32 -16.63 -7.49 -7.47
C ARG A 32 -18.12 -7.24 -7.76
N GLY A 33 -18.72 -8.06 -8.62
CA GLY A 33 -20.15 -8.03 -8.92
C GLY A 33 -21.04 -8.66 -7.86
N THR A 34 -20.48 -9.16 -6.75
CA THR A 34 -21.25 -9.82 -5.71
C THR A 34 -22.06 -8.85 -4.85
N LEU A 35 -23.07 -9.37 -4.16
CA LEU A 35 -23.91 -8.61 -3.24
C LEU A 35 -23.26 -8.53 -1.84
N ALA A 36 -24.03 -8.13 -0.82
CA ALA A 36 -23.55 -8.04 0.56
C ALA A 36 -22.99 -9.36 1.10
N ASP A 37 -23.46 -10.49 0.57
CA ASP A 37 -22.98 -11.83 0.91
C ASP A 37 -21.58 -12.13 0.34
N ASN A 38 -21.00 -11.22 -0.46
CA ASN A 38 -19.72 -11.36 -1.16
C ASN A 38 -19.58 -12.66 -1.98
N SER A 39 -20.70 -13.29 -2.39
CA SER A 39 -20.70 -14.62 -3.03
C SER A 39 -21.64 -14.67 -4.23
N THR A 40 -22.87 -14.17 -4.09
CA THR A 40 -23.87 -14.23 -5.16
C THR A 40 -23.70 -13.05 -6.12
N THR A 41 -23.62 -13.32 -7.42
CA THR A 41 -23.52 -12.28 -8.46
C THR A 41 -24.42 -12.57 -9.66
N SER A 42 -24.89 -11.50 -10.31
CA SER A 42 -25.52 -11.54 -11.64
C SER A 42 -24.57 -11.09 -12.76
N TRP A 43 -23.31 -10.80 -12.42
CA TRP A 43 -22.30 -10.38 -13.40
C TRP A 43 -21.89 -11.57 -14.25
N SER A 44 -21.88 -11.35 -15.56
CA SER A 44 -21.68 -12.37 -16.57
C SER A 44 -20.61 -11.96 -17.58
N ALA A 45 -20.52 -12.67 -18.71
CA ALA A 45 -19.60 -12.35 -19.80
C ALA A 45 -19.67 -10.88 -20.28
N LEU A 46 -20.83 -10.21 -20.16
CA LEU A 46 -20.97 -8.79 -20.48
C LEU A 46 -20.19 -7.90 -19.48
N ALA A 47 -20.28 -8.20 -18.19
CA ALA A 47 -19.55 -7.45 -17.16
C ALA A 47 -18.05 -7.69 -17.29
N ILE A 48 -17.64 -8.95 -17.49
CA ILE A 48 -16.23 -9.31 -17.75
C ILE A 48 -15.69 -8.50 -18.93
N TYR A 49 -16.40 -8.46 -20.06
CA TYR A 49 -16.00 -7.64 -21.20
C TYR A 49 -15.90 -6.15 -20.84
N LYS A 50 -16.90 -5.59 -20.14
CA LYS A 50 -16.94 -4.17 -19.79
C LYS A 50 -15.77 -3.74 -18.90
N TYR A 51 -15.43 -4.53 -17.88
CA TYR A 51 -14.47 -4.13 -16.85
C TYR A 51 -13.04 -4.62 -17.09
N SER A 52 -12.89 -5.66 -17.92
CA SER A 52 -11.58 -6.22 -18.21
C SER A 52 -11.20 -6.18 -19.67
N GLY A 53 -12.09 -5.80 -20.59
CA GLY A 53 -11.82 -5.84 -22.04
C GLY A 53 -11.72 -7.25 -22.64
N VAL A 54 -11.95 -8.32 -21.88
CA VAL A 54 -11.94 -9.69 -22.39
C VAL A 54 -13.16 -9.92 -23.30
N ALA A 55 -12.92 -10.27 -24.57
CA ALA A 55 -13.99 -10.51 -25.54
C ALA A 55 -15.03 -11.53 -25.03
N ARG A 56 -16.32 -11.27 -25.26
CA ARG A 56 -17.43 -12.06 -24.70
C ARG A 56 -17.31 -13.58 -24.93
N PRO A 57 -16.89 -14.10 -26.11
CA PRO A 57 -16.69 -15.54 -26.30
C PRO A 57 -15.63 -16.13 -25.35
N ARG A 58 -14.53 -15.40 -25.13
CA ARG A 58 -13.47 -15.82 -24.19
C ARG A 58 -13.94 -15.73 -22.74
N ALA A 59 -14.73 -14.71 -22.41
CA ALA A 59 -15.34 -14.56 -21.09
C ALA A 59 -16.32 -15.71 -20.78
N LYS A 60 -17.15 -16.13 -21.74
CA LYS A 60 -18.02 -17.31 -21.59
C LYS A 60 -17.21 -18.58 -21.35
N LYS A 61 -16.13 -18.79 -22.12
CA LYS A 61 -15.22 -19.93 -21.91
C LYS A 61 -14.58 -19.89 -20.52
N ALA A 62 -14.17 -18.72 -20.06
CA ALA A 62 -13.59 -18.54 -18.73
C ALA A 62 -14.60 -18.87 -17.61
N ILE A 63 -15.84 -18.38 -17.71
CA ILE A 63 -16.91 -18.74 -16.76
C ILE A 63 -17.10 -20.25 -16.73
N LYS A 64 -17.15 -20.90 -17.91
CA LYS A 64 -17.28 -22.36 -17.99
C LYS A 64 -16.14 -23.10 -17.28
N LEU A 65 -14.89 -22.68 -17.47
CA LEU A 65 -13.76 -23.28 -16.76
C LEU A 65 -13.89 -23.12 -15.24
N LEU A 66 -14.33 -21.95 -14.78
CA LEU A 66 -14.57 -21.71 -13.35
C LEU A 66 -15.71 -22.58 -12.80
N THR A 67 -16.74 -22.86 -13.60
CA THR A 67 -17.85 -23.74 -13.18
C THR A 67 -17.44 -25.20 -13.16
N ASP A 68 -16.68 -25.63 -14.17
CA ASP A 68 -16.20 -27.02 -14.29
C ASP A 68 -15.26 -27.37 -13.11
N GLU A 69 -14.49 -26.40 -12.59
CA GLU A 69 -13.65 -26.55 -11.39
C GLU A 69 -14.34 -26.27 -10.05
N GLY A 70 -15.66 -26.00 -10.05
CA GLY A 70 -16.41 -25.73 -8.82
C GLY A 70 -16.08 -24.40 -8.12
N LEU A 71 -15.33 -23.50 -8.77
CA LEU A 71 -15.05 -22.15 -8.26
C LEU A 71 -16.26 -21.23 -8.38
N VAL A 72 -17.16 -21.55 -9.31
CA VAL A 72 -18.41 -20.84 -9.55
C VAL A 72 -19.55 -21.85 -9.73
N GLU A 73 -20.62 -21.71 -8.95
CA GLU A 73 -21.85 -22.47 -9.13
C GLU A 73 -22.86 -21.65 -9.94
N VAL A 74 -23.58 -22.30 -10.86
CA VAL A 74 -24.66 -21.67 -11.61
C VAL A 74 -25.98 -21.84 -10.87
N ILE A 75 -26.53 -20.73 -10.35
CA ILE A 75 -27.85 -20.73 -9.68
C ILE A 75 -28.98 -20.65 -10.70
N SER A 76 -28.78 -19.88 -11.79
CA SER A 76 -29.79 -19.72 -12.84
C SER A 76 -29.14 -19.39 -14.18
N GLU A 77 -29.57 -20.08 -15.24
CA GLU A 77 -29.10 -19.91 -16.63
C GLU A 77 -30.04 -19.06 -17.50
N ASN A 78 -31.05 -18.45 -16.89
CA ASN A 78 -32.02 -17.62 -17.63
C ASN A 78 -31.34 -16.37 -18.24
N SER A 79 -32.11 -15.57 -18.97
CA SER A 79 -31.65 -14.31 -19.59
C SER A 79 -30.93 -13.34 -18.64
N LYS A 80 -31.11 -13.51 -17.32
CA LYS A 80 -30.35 -12.86 -16.25
C LYS A 80 -29.67 -13.93 -15.40
N PRO A 81 -28.48 -14.42 -15.81
CA PRO A 81 -27.85 -15.51 -15.11
C PRO A 81 -27.46 -15.09 -13.69
N LYS A 82 -27.49 -16.06 -12.78
CA LYS A 82 -27.05 -15.89 -11.39
C LYS A 82 -26.01 -16.95 -11.08
N TYR A 83 -24.96 -16.52 -10.41
CA TYR A 83 -23.84 -17.36 -10.02
C TYR A 83 -23.55 -17.21 -8.53
N LYS A 84 -22.96 -18.25 -7.94
CA LYS A 84 -22.43 -18.24 -6.58
C LYS A 84 -20.94 -18.54 -6.63
N LEU A 85 -20.11 -17.65 -6.09
CA LEU A 85 -18.68 -17.90 -6.01
C LEU A 85 -18.37 -18.75 -4.79
N ALA A 86 -17.49 -19.72 -4.97
CA ALA A 86 -16.93 -20.52 -3.89
C ALA A 86 -16.20 -19.63 -2.88
N LYS A 87 -16.31 -19.99 -1.60
CA LYS A 87 -15.70 -19.27 -0.49
C LYS A 87 -14.98 -20.24 0.44
N PRO A 88 -13.90 -19.78 1.10
CA PRO A 88 -13.33 -20.52 2.19
C PRO A 88 -14.29 -20.53 3.38
N GLU A 89 -14.21 -21.58 4.19
CA GLU A 89 -14.93 -21.67 5.46
C GLU A 89 -14.39 -20.65 6.47
N ASN A 90 -13.07 -20.43 6.46
CA ASN A 90 -12.39 -19.49 7.33
C ASN A 90 -12.34 -18.08 6.70
N ILE A 91 -12.87 -17.10 7.43
CA ILE A 91 -12.83 -15.67 7.04
C ILE A 91 -11.38 -15.16 6.93
N GLY A 92 -10.45 -15.74 7.70
CA GLY A 92 -9.03 -15.41 7.65
C GLY A 92 -8.39 -15.67 6.27
N ASP A 93 -8.95 -16.59 5.48
CA ASP A 93 -8.45 -16.89 4.13
C ASP A 93 -9.04 -15.99 3.04
N LEU A 94 -9.87 -15.02 3.42
CA LEU A 94 -10.39 -14.02 2.49
C LEU A 94 -9.36 -12.93 2.22
N ILE A 95 -9.30 -12.53 0.96
CA ILE A 95 -8.56 -11.37 0.48
C ILE A 95 -9.57 -10.25 0.23
N TRP A 96 -9.47 -9.18 1.01
CA TRP A 96 -10.32 -7.99 0.86
C TRP A 96 -9.75 -7.06 -0.20
N LEU A 97 -10.51 -6.83 -1.26
CA LEU A 97 -10.08 -6.11 -2.45
C LEU A 97 -10.91 -4.84 -2.67
N PRO A 98 -10.29 -3.72 -3.07
CA PRO A 98 -11.03 -2.52 -3.41
C PRO A 98 -11.80 -2.68 -4.71
N ASN A 99 -13.02 -2.14 -4.76
CA ASN A 99 -13.83 -2.13 -5.99
C ASN A 99 -13.13 -1.43 -7.16
N THR A 100 -12.28 -0.44 -6.85
CA THR A 100 -11.49 0.31 -7.84
C THR A 100 -10.52 -0.57 -8.63
N LEU A 101 -10.17 -1.78 -8.19
CA LEU A 101 -9.38 -2.71 -9.01
C LEU A 101 -10.11 -3.09 -10.29
N VAL A 102 -11.43 -3.19 -10.23
CA VAL A 102 -12.28 -3.60 -11.35
C VAL A 102 -12.97 -2.39 -11.98
N ASP A 103 -13.43 -1.44 -11.16
CA ASP A 103 -14.15 -0.25 -11.63
C ASP A 103 -13.21 0.84 -12.19
N GLY A 104 -11.94 0.85 -11.79
CA GLY A 104 -11.03 1.97 -11.95
C GLY A 104 -11.31 3.12 -10.97
N ALA A 105 -10.35 4.03 -10.81
CA ALA A 105 -10.55 5.31 -10.13
C ALA A 105 -10.61 6.47 -11.15
N GLY A 106 -11.75 7.16 -11.22
CA GLY A 106 -11.93 8.27 -12.13
C GLY A 106 -11.96 7.83 -13.60
N ARG A 107 -11.01 8.31 -14.41
CA ARG A 107 -10.90 8.02 -15.87
C ARG A 107 -9.70 7.14 -16.23
N GLU A 108 -9.08 6.49 -15.26
CA GLU A 108 -7.94 5.62 -15.55
C GLU A 108 -8.35 4.28 -16.16
N ILE A 109 -7.38 3.60 -16.77
CA ILE A 109 -7.52 2.18 -17.13
C ILE A 109 -7.59 1.37 -15.82
N PRO A 110 -8.63 0.55 -15.58
CA PRO A 110 -8.76 -0.23 -14.36
C PRO A 110 -7.52 -1.12 -14.10
N PRO A 111 -7.07 -1.26 -12.84
CA PRO A 111 -5.93 -2.10 -12.47
C PRO A 111 -6.01 -3.52 -13.03
N ILE A 112 -7.18 -4.15 -12.98
CA ILE A 112 -7.35 -5.51 -13.51
C ILE A 112 -7.13 -5.57 -15.03
N MET A 113 -7.50 -4.51 -15.73
CA MET A 113 -7.33 -4.38 -17.17
C MET A 113 -5.84 -4.21 -17.52
N LYS A 114 -5.12 -3.36 -16.77
CA LYS A 114 -3.67 -3.17 -16.90
C LYS A 114 -2.89 -4.46 -16.67
N LEU A 115 -3.17 -5.18 -15.58
CA LEU A 115 -2.50 -6.45 -15.23
C LEU A 115 -2.71 -7.52 -16.30
N ARG A 116 -3.93 -7.61 -16.83
CA ARG A 116 -4.25 -8.53 -17.93
C ARG A 116 -3.54 -8.13 -19.23
N GLU A 117 -3.46 -6.85 -19.56
CA GLU A 117 -2.74 -6.36 -20.75
C GLU A 117 -1.24 -6.57 -20.64
N TYR A 118 -0.68 -6.43 -19.44
CA TYR A 118 0.70 -6.77 -19.15
C TYR A 118 0.99 -8.26 -19.42
N GLY A 119 0.00 -9.13 -19.21
CA GLY A 119 0.06 -10.52 -19.70
C GLY A 119 0.80 -11.51 -18.80
N SER A 120 1.36 -11.06 -17.67
CA SER A 120 1.97 -11.94 -16.68
C SER A 120 0.95 -12.38 -15.62
N LEU A 121 0.61 -13.68 -15.66
CA LEU A 121 -0.28 -14.29 -14.68
C LEU A 121 0.32 -14.28 -13.27
N GLU A 122 1.64 -14.50 -13.16
CA GLU A 122 2.35 -14.47 -11.88
C GLU A 122 2.24 -13.09 -11.22
N ILE A 123 2.38 -12.01 -12.00
CA ILE A 123 2.25 -10.64 -11.48
C ILE A 123 0.81 -10.33 -11.05
N LEU A 124 -0.19 -10.77 -11.83
CA LEU A 124 -1.59 -10.65 -11.42
C LEU A 124 -1.84 -11.39 -10.09
N GLU A 125 -1.36 -12.63 -9.99
CA GLU A 125 -1.52 -13.45 -8.80
C GLU A 125 -0.89 -12.78 -7.57
N LYS A 126 0.41 -12.46 -7.64
CA LYS A 126 1.13 -11.88 -6.51
C LYS A 126 0.58 -10.50 -6.13
N PHE A 127 0.12 -9.68 -7.09
CA PHE A 127 -0.53 -8.40 -6.79
C PHE A 127 -1.78 -8.56 -5.92
N ILE A 128 -2.62 -9.55 -6.23
CA ILE A 128 -3.82 -9.82 -5.43
C ILE A 128 -3.43 -10.40 -4.07
N LEU A 129 -2.45 -11.30 -4.01
CA LEU A 129 -1.95 -11.85 -2.74
C LEU A 129 -1.35 -10.77 -1.82
N LEU A 130 -0.74 -9.71 -2.36
CA LEU A 130 -0.25 -8.59 -1.56
C LEU A 130 -1.35 -7.90 -0.73
N TYR A 131 -2.62 -7.94 -1.15
CA TYR A 131 -3.74 -7.39 -0.34
C TYR A 131 -4.00 -8.19 0.94
N HIS A 132 -3.62 -9.47 0.94
CA HIS A 132 -3.70 -10.34 2.10
C HIS A 132 -2.46 -10.21 2.99
N GLU A 133 -1.27 -10.05 2.38
CA GLU A 133 0.00 -9.92 3.11
C GLU A 133 0.22 -8.53 3.74
N GLN A 134 -0.46 -7.47 3.25
CA GLN A 134 -0.24 -6.12 3.76
C GLN A 134 -0.59 -5.98 5.26
N ASP A 135 0.25 -5.25 5.98
CA ASP A 135 -0.09 -4.71 7.29
C ASP A 135 0.09 -3.19 7.31
N LEU A 136 -1.03 -2.49 7.20
CA LEU A 136 -1.02 -1.04 7.20
C LEU A 136 -0.72 -0.46 8.58
N GLU A 137 -1.13 -1.16 9.63
CA GLU A 137 -1.04 -0.64 11.00
C GLU A 137 0.40 -0.76 11.53
N ALA A 138 1.03 -1.92 11.33
CA ALA A 138 2.39 -2.18 11.76
C ALA A 138 3.45 -1.67 10.78
N ASP A 139 3.28 -1.90 9.47
CA ASP A 139 4.31 -1.63 8.46
C ASP A 139 3.98 -0.46 7.53
N GLY A 140 2.79 0.15 7.65
CA GLY A 140 2.36 1.23 6.77
C GLY A 140 2.10 0.77 5.33
N GLY A 141 2.09 -0.54 5.06
CA GLY A 141 2.05 -1.06 3.69
C GLY A 141 2.31 -2.56 3.60
N ILE A 142 3.09 -2.94 2.60
CA ILE A 142 3.65 -4.29 2.46
C ILE A 142 4.68 -4.48 3.57
N PRO A 143 4.74 -5.66 4.22
CA PRO A 143 5.69 -5.92 5.29
C PRO A 143 7.12 -5.55 4.94
N ARG A 144 7.82 -4.87 5.87
CA ARG A 144 9.22 -4.46 5.66
C ARG A 144 10.19 -5.64 5.56
N THR A 145 9.75 -6.84 5.95
CA THR A 145 10.39 -8.15 5.68
C THR A 145 10.44 -8.50 4.20
N ILE A 146 9.44 -8.08 3.44
CA ILE A 146 9.34 -8.31 2.00
C ILE A 146 10.07 -7.23 1.23
N ALA A 147 9.77 -5.94 1.48
CA ALA A 147 10.38 -4.84 0.76
C ALA A 147 10.46 -3.58 1.61
N ARG A 148 11.64 -2.96 1.64
CA ARG A 148 11.86 -1.69 2.33
C ARG A 148 12.95 -0.87 1.67
N ARG A 149 12.90 0.44 1.90
CA ARG A 149 13.98 1.36 1.56
C ARG A 149 14.61 1.89 2.84
N ASP A 150 15.90 1.65 2.98
CA ASP A 150 16.68 2.21 4.08
C ASP A 150 17.17 3.62 3.69
N PHE A 151 17.46 4.43 4.69
CA PHE A 151 18.05 5.75 4.51
C PHE A 151 19.38 5.85 5.25
N ARG A 152 20.34 6.57 4.69
CA ARG A 152 21.49 7.06 5.47
C ARG A 152 20.97 8.21 6.31
N ARG A 153 21.28 8.18 7.60
CA ARG A 153 20.87 9.19 8.58
C ARG A 153 22.10 9.96 9.07
N GLU A 154 21.90 11.26 9.28
CA GLU A 154 22.79 12.10 10.07
C GLU A 154 21.99 12.83 11.13
N TRP A 155 22.51 12.90 12.36
CA TRP A 155 21.96 13.77 13.39
C TRP A 155 22.49 15.19 13.16
N ILE A 156 21.57 16.13 12.98
CA ILE A 156 21.90 17.54 12.72
C ILE A 156 22.08 18.27 14.06
N GLY A 157 21.25 17.95 15.06
CA GLY A 157 21.34 18.53 16.38
C GLY A 157 20.02 18.48 17.14
N GLU A 158 20.01 19.15 18.29
CA GLU A 158 18.81 19.30 19.13
C GLU A 158 18.10 20.63 18.90
N ILE A 159 16.76 20.54 18.86
CA ILE A 159 15.86 21.66 18.70
C ILE A 159 14.65 21.52 19.62
N GLY A 160 14.63 22.30 20.71
CA GLY A 160 13.64 22.13 21.77
C GLY A 160 13.67 20.69 22.32
N PRO A 161 12.54 19.97 22.38
CA PRO A 161 12.49 18.58 22.86
C PRO A 161 12.87 17.53 21.80
N PHE A 162 13.34 17.96 20.62
CA PHE A 162 13.54 17.08 19.47
C PHE A 162 15.00 16.90 19.10
N ASN A 163 15.31 15.69 18.63
CA ASN A 163 16.45 15.43 17.76
C ASN A 163 16.03 15.69 16.31
N LEU A 164 16.82 16.47 15.58
CA LEU A 164 16.65 16.72 14.16
C LEU A 164 17.60 15.84 13.35
N PHE A 165 17.06 15.19 12.33
CA PHE A 165 17.79 14.26 11.48
C PHE A 165 17.66 14.63 10.00
N GLY A 166 18.77 14.50 9.29
CA GLY A 166 18.83 14.54 7.83
C GLY A 166 18.91 13.13 7.26
N PHE A 167 18.24 12.91 6.12
CA PHE A 167 18.15 11.61 5.47
C PHE A 167 18.49 11.67 3.99
N VAL A 168 19.26 10.69 3.53
CA VAL A 168 19.55 10.43 2.12
C VAL A 168 19.11 9.01 1.77
N PRO A 169 18.31 8.80 0.71
CA PRO A 169 17.84 7.48 0.34
C PRO A 169 18.98 6.52 0.00
N LYS A 170 18.88 5.27 0.48
CA LYS A 170 19.65 4.15 -0.05
C LYS A 170 18.83 3.43 -1.14
N ARG A 171 19.44 2.40 -1.74
CA ARG A 171 18.74 1.50 -2.65
C ARG A 171 17.68 0.70 -1.90
N TRP A 172 16.61 0.39 -2.61
CA TRP A 172 15.59 -0.54 -2.13
C TRP A 172 16.19 -1.92 -1.87
N LYS A 173 15.63 -2.61 -0.86
CA LYS A 173 15.88 -4.01 -0.56
C LYS A 173 14.57 -4.77 -0.69
N ALA A 174 14.62 -5.95 -1.29
CA ALA A 174 13.49 -6.88 -1.26
C ALA A 174 13.99 -8.31 -1.04
N SER A 175 13.16 -9.10 -0.37
CA SER A 175 13.47 -10.47 0.03
C SER A 175 12.54 -11.45 -0.68
N SER A 176 13.08 -12.54 -1.20
CA SER A 176 12.30 -13.65 -1.76
C SER A 176 11.77 -14.57 -0.65
N VAL A 177 10.79 -14.07 0.12
CA VAL A 177 10.14 -14.76 1.24
C VAL A 177 8.62 -14.80 1.05
N GLY A 178 7.93 -15.68 1.78
CA GLY A 178 6.47 -15.80 1.73
C GLY A 178 5.98 -16.04 0.30
N ILE A 179 5.06 -15.19 -0.17
CA ILE A 179 4.49 -15.27 -1.53
C ILE A 179 5.52 -15.04 -2.66
N PHE A 180 6.73 -14.58 -2.34
CA PHE A 180 7.85 -14.39 -3.27
C PHE A 180 8.95 -15.43 -3.14
N SER A 181 8.75 -16.49 -2.34
CA SER A 181 9.74 -17.56 -2.16
C SER A 181 10.16 -18.21 -3.48
N GLU A 182 9.22 -18.40 -4.40
CA GLU A 182 9.42 -18.91 -5.75
C GLU A 182 10.28 -17.97 -6.64
N CYS A 183 10.46 -16.71 -6.25
CA CYS A 183 11.32 -15.78 -6.98
C CYS A 183 12.80 -15.94 -6.61
N LYS A 184 13.14 -16.73 -5.58
CA LYS A 184 14.52 -16.83 -5.06
C LYS A 184 15.48 -17.35 -6.14
N GLY A 185 16.55 -16.60 -6.39
CA GLY A 185 17.58 -16.95 -7.38
C GLY A 185 17.17 -16.75 -8.84
N ARG A 186 15.97 -16.21 -9.10
CA ARG A 186 15.54 -15.83 -10.45
C ARG A 186 16.01 -14.41 -10.78
N GLY A 187 16.25 -14.19 -12.07
CA GLY A 187 16.43 -12.88 -12.68
C GLY A 187 15.59 -12.77 -13.96
N ASP A 188 15.26 -11.55 -14.38
CA ASP A 188 14.60 -11.28 -15.66
C ASP A 188 15.53 -10.55 -16.65
N GLU A 189 15.04 -10.36 -17.88
CA GLU A 189 15.76 -9.65 -18.95
C GLU A 189 16.01 -8.16 -18.64
N ASN A 190 15.29 -7.59 -17.68
CA ASN A 190 15.45 -6.21 -17.25
C ASN A 190 16.46 -6.05 -16.10
N GLY A 191 17.13 -7.14 -15.70
CA GLY A 191 18.06 -7.16 -14.59
C GLY A 191 17.39 -7.09 -13.21
N CYS A 192 16.08 -7.34 -13.12
CA CYS A 192 15.38 -7.49 -11.85
C CYS A 192 15.66 -8.87 -11.27
N GLU A 193 15.97 -8.94 -9.99
CA GLU A 193 16.27 -10.20 -9.30
C GLU A 193 15.31 -10.44 -8.13
N GLY A 194 15.02 -11.70 -7.84
CA GLY A 194 14.20 -12.07 -6.69
C GLY A 194 12.80 -11.46 -6.76
N ALA A 195 12.33 -10.93 -5.63
CA ALA A 195 11.01 -10.30 -5.54
C ALA A 195 10.84 -9.09 -6.48
N TRP A 196 11.94 -8.46 -6.95
CA TRP A 196 11.86 -7.31 -7.85
C TRP A 196 11.29 -7.65 -9.22
N ILE A 197 11.38 -8.91 -9.66
CA ILE A 197 10.73 -9.40 -10.90
C ILE A 197 9.23 -9.10 -10.89
N ILE A 198 8.62 -9.06 -9.70
CA ILE A 198 7.20 -8.78 -9.52
C ILE A 198 6.96 -7.34 -9.06
N LEU A 199 7.74 -6.86 -8.08
CA LEU A 199 7.51 -5.54 -7.47
C LEU A 199 7.79 -4.39 -8.46
N GLU A 200 8.83 -4.50 -9.28
CA GLU A 200 9.22 -3.44 -10.21
C GLU A 200 8.13 -3.18 -11.27
N PRO A 201 7.57 -4.19 -11.98
CA PRO A 201 6.46 -3.95 -12.89
C PRO A 201 5.22 -3.36 -12.20
N LEU A 202 4.90 -3.79 -10.98
CA LEU A 202 3.76 -3.24 -10.22
C LEU A 202 3.95 -1.77 -9.87
N MET A 203 5.18 -1.36 -9.51
CA MET A 203 5.53 0.05 -9.31
C MET A 203 5.43 0.84 -10.62
N LYS A 204 5.96 0.31 -11.73
CA LYS A 204 5.89 0.95 -13.06
C LYS A 204 4.45 1.13 -13.55
N MET A 205 3.56 0.18 -13.25
CA MET A 205 2.13 0.30 -13.56
C MET A 205 1.37 1.27 -12.63
N GLY A 206 2.04 1.80 -11.60
CA GLY A 206 1.45 2.67 -10.59
C GLY A 206 0.44 1.97 -9.68
N LEU A 207 0.65 0.67 -9.44
CA LEU A 207 -0.17 -0.16 -8.54
C LEU A 207 0.43 -0.22 -7.12
N LEU A 208 1.73 0.01 -7.02
CA LEU A 208 2.47 0.22 -5.79
C LEU A 208 3.03 1.64 -5.73
N GLU A 209 3.05 2.23 -4.54
CA GLU A 209 3.63 3.54 -4.26
C GLU A 209 4.60 3.45 -3.07
N GLU A 210 5.55 4.38 -3.01
CA GLU A 210 6.42 4.55 -1.85
C GLU A 210 5.70 5.39 -0.79
N SER A 211 5.71 4.90 0.44
CA SER A 211 5.29 5.66 1.61
C SER A 211 6.45 5.76 2.58
N LEU A 212 6.74 6.97 3.04
CA LEU A 212 7.85 7.26 3.94
C LEU A 212 7.34 7.43 5.37
N TYR A 213 8.07 6.88 6.33
CA TYR A 213 7.79 7.01 7.76
C TYR A 213 9.05 7.31 8.54
N VAL A 214 8.94 8.18 9.54
CA VAL A 214 9.91 8.17 10.63
C VAL A 214 9.57 7.01 11.55
N SER A 215 10.55 6.15 11.83
CA SER A 215 10.47 5.00 12.71
C SER A 215 11.43 5.14 13.89
N GLU A 216 11.22 4.38 14.96
CA GLU A 216 12.06 4.43 16.17
C GLU A 216 13.52 4.00 15.93
N SER A 217 13.73 3.13 14.93
CA SER A 217 15.04 2.69 14.48
C SER A 217 14.99 2.11 13.07
N SER A 218 16.14 1.68 12.55
CA SER A 218 16.25 0.98 11.26
C SER A 218 15.91 -0.51 11.33
N GLU A 219 15.57 -1.01 12.53
CA GLU A 219 15.18 -2.40 12.71
C GLU A 219 13.84 -2.69 12.03
N GLN A 220 13.67 -3.94 11.60
CA GLN A 220 12.53 -4.34 10.80
C GLN A 220 11.19 -4.25 11.53
N GLU A 221 11.22 -4.53 12.83
CA GLU A 221 10.04 -4.53 13.71
C GLU A 221 9.90 -3.22 14.49
N SER A 222 10.66 -2.16 14.14
CA SER A 222 10.60 -0.89 14.86
C SER A 222 9.24 -0.21 14.68
N GLU A 223 8.70 0.42 15.72
CA GLU A 223 7.42 1.13 15.57
C GLU A 223 7.52 2.34 14.65
N LEU A 224 6.43 2.62 13.93
CA LEU A 224 6.29 3.79 13.08
C LEU A 224 5.82 4.99 13.91
N ILE A 225 6.61 6.06 13.93
CA ILE A 225 6.30 7.28 14.70
C ILE A 225 5.27 8.14 13.95
N TYR A 226 5.56 8.55 12.72
CA TYR A 226 4.63 9.32 11.88
C TYR A 226 4.98 9.21 10.39
N PRO A 227 3.98 9.33 9.49
CA PRO A 227 4.22 9.33 8.04
C PRO A 227 4.81 10.66 7.58
N VAL A 228 5.74 10.63 6.62
CA VAL A 228 6.34 11.82 6.01
C VAL A 228 5.51 12.27 4.81
N ILE A 229 4.43 12.99 5.12
CA ILE A 229 3.48 13.58 4.16
C ILE A 229 3.57 15.12 4.18
N GLN A 230 2.84 15.78 3.28
CA GLN A 230 2.89 17.24 3.12
C GLN A 230 2.66 17.97 4.45
N GLU A 231 1.65 17.57 5.22
CA GLU A 231 1.28 18.19 6.49
C GLU A 231 2.42 18.12 7.52
N THR A 232 3.12 16.98 7.60
CA THR A 232 4.27 16.82 8.50
C THR A 232 5.51 17.53 7.99
N LYS A 233 5.71 17.60 6.66
CA LYS A 233 6.78 18.36 6.03
C LYS A 233 6.61 19.85 6.30
N ASP A 234 5.40 20.39 6.10
CA ASP A 234 5.06 21.78 6.39
C ASP A 234 5.28 22.14 7.86
N ALA A 235 5.02 21.20 8.77
CA ALA A 235 5.32 21.40 10.19
C ALA A 235 6.84 21.46 10.45
N ILE A 236 7.62 20.55 9.85
CA ILE A 236 9.09 20.57 9.96
C ILE A 236 9.68 21.84 9.33
N GLU A 237 9.11 22.33 8.24
CA GLU A 237 9.51 23.61 7.63
C GLU A 237 9.34 24.79 8.57
N LYS A 238 8.24 24.85 9.33
CA LYS A 238 8.05 25.88 10.38
C LYS A 238 9.08 25.78 11.51
N LEU A 239 9.56 24.57 11.79
CA LEU A 239 10.63 24.36 12.77
C LEU A 239 11.96 24.92 12.26
N TRP A 240 12.23 24.78 10.96
CA TRP A 240 13.38 25.39 10.28
C TRP A 240 13.32 26.92 10.30
N GLU A 241 12.17 27.50 9.94
CA GLU A 241 11.95 28.96 9.99
C GLU A 241 12.18 29.50 11.40
N TRP A 242 11.70 28.78 12.42
CA TRP A 242 11.95 29.15 13.82
C TRP A 242 13.44 29.05 14.18
N ALA A 243 14.13 28.00 13.77
CA ALA A 243 15.57 27.82 14.01
C ALA A 243 16.40 28.98 13.43
N GLU A 244 16.01 29.45 12.25
CA GLU A 244 16.61 30.63 11.61
C GLU A 244 16.41 31.91 12.43
N GLN A 245 15.19 32.14 12.94
CA GLN A 245 14.88 33.31 13.78
C GLN A 245 15.69 33.35 15.08
N VAL A 246 16.06 32.19 15.63
CA VAL A 246 16.88 32.09 16.84
C VAL A 246 18.38 31.93 16.55
N ASN A 247 18.81 32.24 15.33
CA ASN A 247 20.22 32.24 14.87
C ASN A 247 20.93 30.88 15.00
N ARG A 248 20.22 29.76 14.81
CA ARG A 248 20.82 28.41 14.69
C ARG A 248 21.36 28.16 13.29
N TYR A 249 22.30 29.00 12.85
CA TYR A 249 22.90 28.93 11.52
C TYR A 249 23.66 27.62 11.27
N ASP A 250 24.13 26.96 12.33
CA ASP A 250 24.72 25.62 12.32
C ASP A 250 23.80 24.57 11.65
N PHE A 251 22.48 24.79 11.69
CA PHE A 251 21.50 23.87 11.13
C PHE A 251 21.21 24.19 9.66
N LEU A 252 21.24 25.47 9.26
CA LEU A 252 20.78 25.92 7.95
C LEU A 252 21.70 25.47 6.82
N ASP A 253 23.00 25.38 7.06
CA ASP A 253 23.97 24.88 6.08
C ASP A 253 23.70 23.40 5.73
N LYS A 254 23.23 22.62 6.72
CA LYS A 254 22.88 21.21 6.55
C LYS A 254 21.65 20.98 5.69
N ARG A 255 20.78 21.98 5.51
CA ARG A 255 19.53 21.83 4.74
C ARG A 255 19.77 21.45 3.26
N LYS A 256 20.92 21.83 2.69
CA LYS A 256 21.28 21.51 1.30
C LYS A 256 21.87 20.10 1.12
N GLU A 257 22.25 19.44 2.21
CA GLU A 257 22.95 18.15 2.18
C GLU A 257 21.99 16.93 2.17
N PHE A 258 20.72 17.14 2.52
CA PHE A 258 19.75 16.05 2.69
C PHE A 258 18.50 16.23 1.83
N GLU A 259 17.96 15.11 1.35
CA GLU A 259 16.74 15.07 0.54
C GLU A 259 15.48 15.06 1.42
N HIS A 260 15.59 14.54 2.63
CA HIS A 260 14.50 14.49 3.60
C HIS A 260 14.97 14.86 5.00
N PHE A 261 14.01 15.35 5.79
CA PHE A 261 14.21 15.70 7.18
C PHE A 261 13.14 15.04 8.03
N GLY A 262 13.51 14.72 9.26
CA GLY A 262 12.58 14.20 10.25
C GLY A 262 13.05 14.57 11.64
N ILE A 263 12.12 14.55 12.58
CA ILE A 263 12.42 14.76 13.99
C ILE A 263 11.91 13.58 14.80
N ALA A 264 12.50 13.38 15.98
CA ALA A 264 11.95 12.52 17.00
C ALA A 264 12.19 13.15 18.36
N LEU A 265 11.45 12.74 19.38
CA LEU A 265 11.73 13.17 20.74
C LEU A 265 13.14 12.73 21.16
N GLN A 266 13.79 13.51 22.02
CA GLN A 266 15.19 13.28 22.41
C GLN A 266 15.46 11.87 22.97
N HIS A 267 14.48 11.26 23.65
CA HIS A 267 14.58 9.90 24.18
C HIS A 267 14.56 8.80 23.10
N ILE A 268 14.34 9.15 21.83
CA ILE A 268 14.38 8.24 20.67
C ILE A 268 15.62 8.58 19.81
N PRO A 269 16.84 8.29 20.29
CA PRO A 269 18.08 8.71 19.62
C PRO A 269 18.35 7.95 18.32
N ASN A 270 17.69 6.82 18.11
CA ASN A 270 17.89 5.93 16.97
C ASN A 270 16.90 6.14 15.82
N ALA A 271 16.00 7.13 15.96
CA ALA A 271 14.96 7.36 14.97
C ALA A 271 15.53 7.49 13.55
N CYS A 272 14.89 6.84 12.59
CA CYS A 272 15.31 6.89 11.19
C CYS A 272 14.14 7.04 10.23
N LEU A 273 14.45 7.31 8.97
CA LEU A 273 13.49 7.29 7.88
C LEU A 273 13.47 5.90 7.25
N THR A 274 12.27 5.37 7.03
CA THR A 274 12.03 4.09 6.39
C THR A 274 11.03 4.27 5.26
N GLY A 275 11.35 3.70 4.09
CA GLY A 275 10.43 3.63 2.96
C GLY A 275 9.75 2.26 2.91
N CYS A 276 8.43 2.27 2.80
CA CYS A 276 7.59 1.08 2.68
C CYS A 276 6.89 1.09 1.32
N LEU A 277 6.75 -0.08 0.69
CA LEU A 277 5.88 -0.19 -0.48
C LEU A 277 4.43 -0.31 -0.04
N ARG A 278 3.55 0.33 -0.79
CA ARG A 278 2.14 0.46 -0.42
C ARG A 278 1.26 0.20 -1.63
N LEU A 279 0.23 -0.63 -1.47
CA LEU A 279 -0.82 -0.80 -2.49
C LEU A 279 -1.61 0.51 -2.67
N ARG A 280 -1.59 1.06 -3.89
CA ARG A 280 -2.22 2.36 -4.17
C ARG A 280 -3.73 2.40 -3.87
N TYR A 281 -4.42 1.30 -4.17
CA TYR A 281 -5.87 1.19 -3.93
C TYR A 281 -6.12 0.49 -2.61
N ARG A 282 -7.11 0.97 -1.85
CA ARG A 282 -7.39 0.47 -0.51
C ARG A 282 -8.80 -0.06 -0.39
N PRO A 283 -9.01 -1.29 0.13
CA PRO A 283 -10.35 -1.74 0.45
C PRO A 283 -10.84 -0.94 1.67
N HIS A 284 -12.05 -0.37 1.62
CA HIS A 284 -12.62 0.41 2.73
C HIS A 284 -13.19 -0.51 3.83
N THR A 285 -12.32 -1.31 4.45
CA THR A 285 -12.66 -2.21 5.55
C THR A 285 -12.53 -1.52 6.91
N SER A 286 -13.02 -2.16 7.97
CA SER A 286 -12.78 -1.70 9.33
C SER A 286 -11.30 -1.64 9.69
N LYS A 287 -10.45 -2.58 9.23
CA LYS A 287 -9.00 -2.55 9.45
C LYS A 287 -8.38 -1.31 8.79
N THR A 288 -8.74 -1.03 7.53
CA THR A 288 -8.26 0.17 6.82
C THR A 288 -8.72 1.46 7.50
N SER A 289 -9.98 1.51 7.98
CA SER A 289 -10.48 2.69 8.71
C SER A 289 -9.76 2.91 10.05
N LYS A 290 -9.45 1.84 10.79
CA LYS A 290 -8.66 1.91 12.04
C LYS A 290 -7.25 2.42 11.77
N TRP A 291 -6.57 1.86 10.77
CA TRP A 291 -5.27 2.32 10.34
C TRP A 291 -5.29 3.81 10.00
N TRP A 292 -6.25 4.25 9.18
CA TRP A 292 -6.37 5.66 8.79
C TRP A 292 -6.56 6.57 10.00
N ALA A 293 -7.41 6.18 10.96
CA ALA A 293 -7.58 6.95 12.19
C ALA A 293 -6.28 7.04 13.01
N SER A 294 -5.56 5.91 13.18
CA SER A 294 -4.26 5.86 13.86
C SER A 294 -3.21 6.73 13.17
N GLU A 295 -3.14 6.68 11.83
CA GLU A 295 -2.23 7.50 11.04
C GLU A 295 -2.53 8.99 11.21
N GLN A 296 -3.81 9.39 11.17
CA GLN A 296 -4.23 10.76 11.44
C GLN A 296 -3.88 11.21 12.86
N THR A 297 -4.04 10.35 13.87
CA THR A 297 -3.61 10.65 15.24
C THR A 297 -2.11 10.91 15.31
N LYS A 298 -1.28 10.07 14.66
CA LYS A 298 0.18 10.25 14.60
C LYS A 298 0.57 11.59 13.94
N ILE A 299 -0.09 11.93 12.83
CA ILE A 299 0.12 13.21 12.13
C ILE A 299 -0.24 14.40 13.04
N GLN A 300 -1.43 14.39 13.65
CA GLN A 300 -1.88 15.50 14.50
C GLN A 300 -1.02 15.64 15.76
N ALA A 301 -0.62 14.55 16.39
CA ALA A 301 0.28 14.57 17.53
C ALA A 301 1.62 15.23 17.16
N MET A 302 2.22 14.78 16.06
CA MET A 302 3.49 15.30 15.56
C MET A 302 3.42 16.79 15.20
N VAL A 303 2.41 17.19 14.42
CA VAL A 303 2.21 18.60 14.03
C VAL A 303 1.93 19.47 15.26
N GLY A 304 1.15 18.96 16.23
CA GLY A 304 0.85 19.65 17.49
C GLY A 304 2.10 19.85 18.36
N LEU A 305 2.96 18.84 18.46
CA LEU A 305 4.22 18.91 19.20
C LEU A 305 5.14 20.01 18.65
N ILE A 306 5.29 20.10 17.33
CA ILE A 306 6.08 21.18 16.72
C ILE A 306 5.45 22.55 17.00
N ARG A 307 4.14 22.71 16.75
CA ARG A 307 3.45 23.99 16.98
C ARG A 307 3.62 24.49 18.41
N ASN A 308 3.41 23.62 19.38
CA ASN A 308 3.55 23.97 20.79
C ASN A 308 4.99 24.39 21.12
N SER A 309 5.99 23.69 20.59
CA SER A 309 7.40 24.00 20.83
C SER A 309 7.81 25.35 20.24
N CYS A 310 7.42 25.66 19.00
CA CYS A 310 7.69 26.96 18.38
C CYS A 310 6.94 28.11 19.09
N HIS A 311 5.71 27.88 19.56
CA HIS A 311 4.93 28.89 20.29
C HIS A 311 5.50 29.22 21.67
N VAL A 312 5.83 28.21 22.49
CA VAL A 312 6.37 28.42 23.84
C VAL A 312 7.70 29.19 23.79
N ALA A 313 8.57 28.90 22.83
CA ALA A 313 9.84 29.61 22.68
C ALA A 313 9.66 31.09 22.28
N SER A 314 8.64 31.42 21.47
CA SER A 314 8.34 32.81 21.08
C SER A 314 7.81 33.67 22.24
N GLY A 315 7.17 33.05 23.24
CA GLY A 315 6.69 33.73 24.44
C GLY A 315 7.82 34.13 25.40
N PHE A 316 8.85 33.29 25.51
CA PHE A 316 10.02 33.58 26.36
C PHE A 316 10.89 34.73 25.81
N GLN A 317 11.03 34.87 24.48
CA GLN A 317 11.76 36.00 23.89
C GLN A 317 11.07 37.34 24.11
N ARG A 318 9.73 37.40 24.15
CA ARG A 318 8.99 38.64 24.46
C ARG A 318 9.09 39.06 25.93
N ALA A 319 9.26 38.11 26.85
CA ALA A 319 9.39 38.41 28.28
C ALA A 319 10.77 38.95 28.68
N HIS A 320 11.80 38.77 27.84
CA HIS A 320 13.17 39.26 28.09
C HIS A 320 13.55 40.51 27.29
N GLN A 321 12.61 41.07 26.51
CA GLN A 321 12.77 42.35 25.81
C GLN A 321 11.89 43.47 26.41
N GLY A 322 11.31 43.23 27.60
CA GLY A 322 10.55 44.21 28.38
C GLY A 322 11.34 44.73 29.56
#